data_AF-A0A0C3P3C9-F1
#
_entry.id   AF-A0A0C3P3C9-F1
#
_cell.length_a   1.000
_cell.length_b   1.000
_cell.length_c   1.000
_cell.angle_alpha   90.00
_cell.angle_beta   90.00
_cell.angle_gamma   90.00
#
_symmetry.space_group_name_H-M   'P 1'
#
loop_
_entity.id
_entity.type
_entity.pdbx_description
1 polymer ?
#
loop_
_entity_poly.entity_id
_entity_poly.type
_entity_poly.pdbx_seq_one_letter_code
_entity_poly.pdbx_strand_id
1 'polypeptide(L)' 'MNLSFIRLTQPVAVQNNLSALRCRGDLAAIRELVESGKATINDRDSQNVTPLHWAPINKQLATCHYLIVQGAEVDAV' A
#
# COMPACT_ATOMS: atom_id res chain seq x y z
N MET A 1 12.00 -38.06 14.06
CA MET A 1 11.74 -38.24 12.62
C MET A 1 10.90 -37.04 12.18
N ASN A 2 11.49 -36.19 11.34
CA ASN A 2 10.97 -34.88 10.89
C ASN A 2 9.88 -35.09 9.84
N LEU A 3 8.84 -34.23 9.82
CA LEU A 3 8.33 -33.49 8.64
C LEU A 3 6.92 -32.94 8.90
N SER A 4 6.85 -31.80 9.57
CA SER A 4 5.70 -30.88 9.45
C SER A 4 6.22 -29.45 9.26
N PHE A 5 7.10 -29.28 8.27
CA PHE A 5 7.44 -27.99 7.68
C PHE A 5 6.24 -27.50 6.84
N ILE A 6 5.11 -27.24 7.48
CA ILE A 6 4.14 -26.30 6.93
C ILE A 6 4.42 -25.01 7.67
N ARG A 7 5.51 -24.37 7.24
CA ARG A 7 5.76 -22.97 7.52
C ARG A 7 4.63 -22.27 6.78
N LEU A 8 3.50 -22.10 7.45
CA LEU A 8 2.52 -21.08 7.11
C LEU A 8 3.39 -19.83 7.00
N THR A 9 3.65 -19.40 5.78
CA THR A 9 4.17 -18.07 5.52
C THR A 9 3.07 -17.15 6.00
N GLN A 10 3.02 -16.90 7.31
CA GLN A 10 2.51 -15.67 7.86
C GLN A 10 3.15 -14.61 6.97
N PRO A 11 2.38 -13.85 6.17
CA PRO A 11 2.95 -12.79 5.37
C PRO A 11 3.48 -11.76 6.38
N VAL A 12 4.74 -11.92 6.75
CA VAL A 12 5.49 -10.95 7.53
C VAL A 12 5.45 -9.68 6.67
N ALA A 13 4.69 -8.69 7.14
CA ALA A 13 4.74 -7.29 6.72
C ALA A 13 4.08 -6.85 5.39
N VAL A 14 3.04 -7.51 4.88
CA VAL A 14 2.23 -6.94 3.77
C VAL A 14 0.93 -6.29 4.25
N GLN A 15 0.37 -6.76 5.37
CA GLN A 15 -1.01 -6.44 5.78
C GLN A 15 -1.25 -4.99 6.25
N ASN A 16 -0.24 -4.12 6.34
CA ASN A 16 -0.43 -2.78 6.93
C ASN A 16 0.35 -1.63 6.27
N ASN A 17 0.91 -1.82 5.08
CA ASN A 17 1.74 -0.80 4.42
C ASN A 17 0.92 0.41 3.94
N LEU A 18 -0.40 0.21 3.72
CA LEU A 18 -1.31 1.28 3.31
C LEU A 18 -1.92 2.07 4.48
N SER A 19 -1.58 1.73 5.73
CA SER A 19 -2.13 2.42 6.91
C SER A 19 -1.85 3.93 6.92
N ALA A 20 -0.71 4.36 6.36
CA ALA A 20 -0.36 5.78 6.18
C ALA A 20 -1.30 6.50 5.19
N LEU A 21 -1.83 5.80 4.18
CA LEU A 21 -2.80 6.35 3.23
C LEU A 21 -4.18 6.53 3.88
N ARG A 22 -4.55 5.64 4.79
CA ARG A 22 -5.82 5.72 5.53
C ARG A 22 -5.80 6.83 6.57
N CYS A 23 -4.64 7.10 7.18
CA CYS A 23 -4.49 8.03 8.27
C CYS A 23 -3.78 9.32 7.81
N ARG A 24 -4.57 10.34 7.48
CA ARG A 24 -4.14 11.75 7.35
C ARG A 24 -3.27 12.15 6.15
N GLY A 25 -2.92 11.25 5.24
CA GLY A 25 -2.23 11.63 3.99
C GLY A 25 -0.83 12.11 4.23
N ASP A 26 -0.10 11.40 5.10
CA ASP A 26 1.32 11.62 5.32
C ASP A 26 2.10 11.18 4.08
N LEU A 27 2.20 12.11 3.12
CA LEU A 27 2.91 11.89 1.86
C LEU A 27 4.38 11.54 2.08
N ALA A 28 5.00 12.02 3.17
CA ALA A 28 6.39 11.70 3.48
C ALA A 28 6.53 10.22 3.85
N ALA A 29 5.66 9.72 4.72
CA ALA A 29 5.63 8.29 5.07
C ALA A 29 5.36 7.41 3.83
N ILE A 30 4.45 7.83 2.95
CA ILE A 30 4.14 7.10 1.72
C ILE A 30 5.36 7.04 0.78
N ARG A 31 6.07 8.16 0.61
CA ARG A 31 7.31 8.19 -0.19
C ARG A 31 8.37 7.28 0.40
N GLU A 32 8.61 7.36 1.71
CA GLU A 32 9.60 6.52 2.39
C GLU A 32 9.28 5.03 2.21
N LEU A 33 8.01 4.64 2.31
CA LEU A 33 7.58 3.26 2.12
C LEU A 33 7.82 2.76 0.69
N VAL A 34 7.55 3.59 -0.32
CA VAL A 34 7.77 3.27 -1.73
C VAL A 34 9.27 3.23 -2.04
N GLU A 35 10.04 4.22 -1.60
CA GLU A 35 11.48 4.33 -1.85
C GLU A 35 12.27 3.24 -1.12
N SER A 36 11.82 2.81 0.06
CA SER A 36 12.43 1.69 0.79
C SER A 36 12.06 0.32 0.22
N GLY A 37 11.20 0.25 -0.81
CA GLY A 37 10.73 -1.00 -1.42
C GLY A 37 9.83 -1.83 -0.50
N LYS A 38 9.37 -1.25 0.62
CA LYS A 38 8.45 -1.92 1.56
C LYS A 38 7.01 -1.91 1.05
N ALA A 39 6.66 -0.96 0.19
CA ALA A 39 5.36 -0.86 -0.45
C ALA A 39 5.50 -0.58 -1.94
N THR A 40 4.52 -1.01 -2.72
CA THR A 40 4.38 -0.61 -4.13
C THR A 40 3.22 0.37 -4.30
N ILE A 41 3.28 1.16 -5.36
CA ILE A 41 2.24 2.15 -5.70
C ILE A 41 0.87 1.51 -5.95
N ASN A 42 0.85 0.22 -6.33
CA ASN A 42 -0.35 -0.56 -6.64
C ASN A 42 -0.61 -1.68 -5.62
N ASP A 43 0.00 -1.61 -4.43
CA ASP A 43 -0.31 -2.54 -3.35
C ASP A 43 -1.81 -2.51 -3.06
N ARG A 44 -2.37 -3.67 -2.69
CA ARG A 44 -3.78 -3.80 -2.37
C ARG A 44 -3.92 -4.22 -0.91
N ASP A 45 -4.87 -3.61 -0.21
CA ASP A 45 -5.22 -4.06 1.14
C ASP A 45 -6.03 -5.36 1.12
N SER A 46 -6.47 -5.82 2.28
CA SER A 46 -7.29 -7.04 2.42
C SER A 46 -8.65 -6.97 1.74
N GLN A 47 -9.10 -5.77 1.33
CA GLN A 47 -10.33 -5.54 0.59
C GLN A 47 -10.07 -5.34 -0.91
N ASN A 48 -8.86 -5.62 -1.39
CA ASN A 48 -8.42 -5.39 -2.77
C ASN A 48 -8.32 -3.90 -3.15
N VAL A 49 -8.27 -2.98 -2.17
CA VAL A 49 -8.29 -1.54 -2.41
C VAL A 49 -6.87 -0.99 -2.53
N THR A 50 -6.61 -0.20 -3.58
CA THR A 50 -5.29 0.43 -3.83
C THR A 50 -5.12 1.76 -3.07
N PRO A 51 -3.87 2.26 -2.91
CA PRO A 51 -3.60 3.60 -2.44
C PRO A 51 -4.43 4.70 -3.10
N LEU A 52 -4.60 4.59 -4.43
CA LEU A 52 -5.28 5.61 -5.22
C LEU A 52 -6.79 5.61 -5.01
N HIS A 53 -7.40 4.52 -4.53
CA HIS A 53 -8.79 4.54 -4.08
C HIS A 53 -8.95 5.31 -2.76
N TRP A 54 -8.01 5.13 -1.83
CA TRP A 54 -8.09 5.75 -0.50
C TRP A 54 -7.78 7.26 -0.51
N ALA A 55 -6.85 7.70 -1.36
CA ALA A 55 -6.39 9.09 -1.34
C ALA A 55 -7.51 10.13 -1.66
N PRO A 56 -8.38 9.94 -2.67
CA PRO A 56 -9.51 10.84 -2.95
C PRO A 56 -10.54 10.86 -1.82
N ILE A 57 -10.88 9.69 -1.26
CA ILE A 57 -11.85 9.56 -0.15
C ILE A 57 -11.41 10.39 1.06
N ASN A 58 -10.09 10.43 1.31
CA ASN A 58 -9.50 11.17 2.41
C ASN A 58 -9.06 12.60 2.04
N LYS A 59 -9.44 13.12 0.87
CA LYS A 59 -9.11 14.47 0.37
C LYS A 59 -7.60 14.76 0.28
N GLN A 60 -6.80 13.73 -0.02
CA GLN A 60 -5.33 13.82 -0.04
C GLN A 60 -4.83 14.14 -1.45
N LEU A 61 -5.08 15.35 -1.94
CA LEU A 61 -4.78 15.72 -3.34
C LEU A 61 -3.29 15.56 -3.71
N ALA A 62 -2.38 15.91 -2.80
CA ALA A 62 -0.94 15.73 -3.01
C ALA A 62 -0.55 14.26 -3.14
N THR A 63 -1.20 13.38 -2.36
CA THR A 63 -1.03 11.93 -2.46
C THR A 63 -1.59 11.38 -3.75
N CYS A 64 -2.79 11.80 -4.18
CA CYS A 64 -3.33 11.42 -5.49
C CYS A 64 -2.35 11.78 -6.61
N HIS A 65 -1.86 13.02 -6.60
CA HIS A 65 -0.91 13.49 -7.61
C HIS A 65 0.39 12.69 -7.59
N TYR A 66 0.95 12.43 -6.41
CA TYR A 66 2.14 11.60 -6.28
C TYR A 66 1.93 10.18 -6.83
N LEU A 67 0.85 9.51 -6.44
CA LEU A 67 0.54 8.15 -6.89
C LEU A 67 0.39 8.10 -8.41
N ILE A 68 -0.33 9.05 -9.01
CA ILE A 68 -0.49 9.14 -10.48
C ILE A 68 0.86 9.37 -11.18
N VAL A 69 1.70 10.30 -10.67
CA VAL A 69 3.04 10.56 -11.24
C VAL A 69 3.95 9.34 -11.13
N GLN A 70 3.79 8.51 -10.09
CA GLN A 70 4.54 7.25 -9.94
C GLN A 70 3.96 6.09 -10.76
N GLY A 71 2.91 6.31 -11.56
CA GLY A 71 2.33 5.28 -12.43
C GLY A 71 1.33 4.36 -11.72
N ALA A 72 0.59 4.88 -10.74
CA ALA A 72 -0.55 4.16 -10.17
C ALA A 72 -1.58 3.81 -11.24
N GLU A 73 -2.16 2.60 -11.12
CA GLU A 73 -3.27 2.14 -11.93
C GLU A 73 -4.53 2.96 -11.56
N VAL A 74 -4.96 3.84 -12.48
CA VAL A 74 -6.07 4.79 -12.24
C VAL A 74 -7.43 4.11 -12.28
N ASP A 75 -7.54 3.00 -13.02
CA ASP A 75 -8.75 2.23 -13.29
C ASP A 75 -8.76 0.88 -12.56
N ALA A 76 -7.97 0.73 -11.49
CA ALA A 76 -7.99 -0.47 -10.66
C ALA A 76 -9.41 -0.76 -10.13
N VAL A 77 -9.80 -2.04 -10.14
CA VAL A 77 -11.14 -2.54 -9.77
C VAL A 77 -11.22 -3.19 -8.39
#